data_AF-A0A2V7HYN5-F1
#
_entry.id   AF-A0A2V7HYN5-F1
#
_cell.length_a   1.000
_cell.length_b   1.000
_cell.length_c   1.000
_cell.angle_alpha   90.00
_cell.angle_beta   90.00
_cell.angle_gamma   90.00
#
_symmetry.space_group_name_H-M   'P 1'
#
loop_
_entity.id
_entity.type
_entity.pdbx_description
1 polymer ?
#
loop_
_entity_poly.entity_id
_entity_poly.type
_entity_poly.pdbx_seq_one_letter_code
_entity_poly.pdbx_strand_id
1 'polypeptide(L)'
;MTVGAQAQVQEVMTVSGAVEELTRSVRQVAEIAEASARAAHQALEAAQRGDEAVRDSLAGMQRTRAEVQTIARKIKGLGDRSLEISEIVTTIDDIAAQTNLLALNAAIEAAGAGEAGARFAVVADEVRKLAERCAKATRDIAALIKKVQGETQDAIAVVERGTQEVETGYRVTVQAGRSLAEIAAVSQKSAALAQDISLATHRQVRGADDVAGAIQSIAAVAVQTEQGALHSRKIVEELAGVAGELTASLVRFKLAD
;
A
#
# COMPACT_ATOMS: atom_id res chain seq x y z
N MET A 1 15.05 48.99 -49.89
CA MET A 1 15.76 48.72 -48.61
C MET A 1 14.88 48.98 -47.39
N THR A 2 14.04 50.03 -47.37
CA THR A 2 13.13 50.32 -46.23
C THR A 2 12.09 49.22 -45.94
N VAL A 3 11.55 48.57 -46.99
CA VAL A 3 10.59 47.45 -46.84
C VAL A 3 11.17 46.27 -46.05
N GLY A 4 12.46 45.99 -46.20
CA GLY A 4 13.13 44.89 -45.47
C GLY A 4 13.28 45.17 -43.98
N ALA A 5 13.63 46.42 -43.61
CA ALA A 5 13.74 46.81 -42.21
C ALA A 5 12.38 46.82 -41.50
N GLN A 6 11.31 47.26 -42.18
CA GLN A 6 9.95 47.20 -41.66
C GLN A 6 9.46 45.77 -41.45
N ALA A 7 9.74 44.86 -42.40
CA ALA A 7 9.42 43.44 -42.25
C ALA A 7 10.17 42.82 -41.06
N GLN A 8 11.44 43.19 -40.86
CA GLN A 8 12.25 42.70 -39.75
C GLN A 8 11.73 43.17 -38.38
N VAL A 9 11.26 44.42 -38.26
CA VAL A 9 10.60 44.91 -37.04
C VAL A 9 9.33 44.12 -36.74
N GLN A 10 8.52 43.79 -37.76
CA GLN A 10 7.31 42.99 -37.59
C GLN A 10 7.63 41.55 -37.14
N GLU A 11 8.67 40.94 -37.71
CA GLU A 11 9.14 39.62 -37.27
C GLU A 11 9.62 39.66 -35.82
N VAL A 12 10.39 40.68 -35.43
CA VAL A 12 10.85 40.86 -34.05
C VAL A 12 9.67 40.92 -33.07
N MET A 13 8.63 41.71 -33.36
CA MET A 13 7.43 41.77 -32.50
C MET A 13 6.76 40.41 -32.35
N THR A 14 6.69 39.65 -33.45
CA THR A 14 6.10 38.31 -33.47
C THR A 14 6.91 37.33 -32.61
N VAL A 15 8.23 37.32 -32.76
CA VAL A 15 9.12 36.45 -31.97
C VAL A 15 9.13 36.86 -30.50
N SER A 16 9.10 38.17 -30.19
CA SER A 16 9.02 38.67 -28.82
C SER A 16 7.77 38.15 -28.10
N GLY A 17 6.61 38.22 -28.75
CA GLY A 17 5.36 37.68 -28.20
C GLY A 17 5.43 36.16 -27.94
N ALA A 18 6.05 35.42 -28.87
CA ALA A 18 6.25 33.97 -28.69
C ALA A 18 7.20 33.65 -27.52
N VAL A 19 8.24 34.46 -27.30
CA VAL A 19 9.16 34.30 -26.17
C VAL A 19 8.48 34.62 -24.84
N GLU A 20 7.63 35.65 -24.77
CA GLU A 20 6.85 35.96 -23.57
C GLU A 20 5.86 34.84 -23.21
N GLU A 21 5.20 34.27 -24.22
CA GLU A 21 4.32 33.10 -24.04
C GLU A 21 5.11 31.87 -23.57
N LEU A 22 6.28 31.61 -24.16
CA LEU A 22 7.18 30.54 -23.75
C LEU A 22 7.61 30.71 -22.28
N THR A 23 8.02 31.91 -21.86
CA THR A 23 8.39 32.19 -20.47
C THR A 23 7.23 31.94 -19.51
N ARG A 24 6.00 32.34 -19.86
CA ARG A 24 4.80 32.03 -19.04
C ARG A 24 4.56 30.53 -18.93
N SER A 25 4.64 29.81 -20.05
CA SER A 25 4.46 28.36 -20.07
C SER A 25 5.51 27.62 -19.23
N VAL A 26 6.79 28.01 -19.34
CA VAL A 26 7.88 27.40 -18.55
C VAL A 26 7.71 27.65 -17.04
N ARG A 27 7.27 28.84 -16.64
CA ARG A 27 6.95 29.14 -15.23
C ARG A 27 5.81 28.26 -14.71
N GLN A 28 4.76 28.08 -15.50
CA GLN A 28 3.66 27.18 -15.15
C GLN A 28 4.14 25.73 -14.99
N VAL A 29 5.03 25.24 -15.87
CA VAL A 29 5.64 23.91 -15.72
C VAL A 29 6.45 23.80 -14.43
N ALA A 30 7.17 24.85 -14.04
CA ALA A 30 7.92 24.88 -12.77
C ALA A 30 6.99 24.74 -11.55
N GLU A 31 5.88 25.48 -11.53
CA GLU A 31 4.89 25.41 -10.45
C GLU A 31 4.25 24.00 -10.35
N ILE A 32 3.93 23.40 -11.49
CA ILE A 32 3.39 22.02 -11.55
C ILE A 32 4.43 21.02 -11.05
N ALA A 33 5.69 21.19 -11.42
CA ALA A 33 6.77 20.33 -10.96
C ALA A 33 6.94 20.41 -9.44
N GLU A 34 6.93 21.60 -8.86
CA GLU A 34 6.96 21.76 -7.39
C GLU A 34 5.75 21.13 -6.70
N ALA A 35 4.55 21.29 -7.26
CA ALA A 35 3.35 20.64 -6.74
C ALA A 35 3.45 19.11 -6.80
N SER A 36 4.00 18.58 -7.90
CA SER A 36 4.26 17.14 -8.07
C SER A 36 5.27 16.61 -7.06
N ALA A 37 6.36 17.36 -6.80
CA ALA A 37 7.34 17.00 -5.78
C ALA A 37 6.70 16.94 -4.38
N ARG A 38 5.87 17.92 -4.02
CA ARG A 38 5.13 17.91 -2.75
C ARG A 38 4.19 16.71 -2.62
N ALA A 39 3.43 16.40 -3.67
CA ALA A 39 2.54 15.24 -3.68
C ALA A 39 3.31 13.92 -3.56
N ALA A 40 4.46 13.81 -4.22
CA ALA A 40 5.34 12.65 -4.13
C ALA A 40 5.93 12.49 -2.71
N HIS A 41 6.31 13.59 -2.04
CA HIS A 41 6.74 13.54 -0.65
C HIS A 41 5.62 13.10 0.31
N GLN A 42 4.40 13.60 0.12
CA GLN A 42 3.25 13.16 0.92
C GLN A 42 2.94 11.66 0.72
N ALA A 43 3.06 11.17 -0.51
CA ALA A 43 2.91 9.75 -0.82
C ALA A 43 4.01 8.90 -0.17
N LEU A 44 5.25 9.38 -0.14
CA LEU A 44 6.36 8.73 0.56
C LEU A 44 6.10 8.63 2.07
N GLU A 45 5.69 9.71 2.72
CA GLU A 45 5.35 9.70 4.15
C GLU A 45 4.19 8.75 4.45
N ALA A 46 3.15 8.75 3.60
CA ALA A 46 2.02 7.84 3.75
C ALA A 46 2.45 6.37 3.61
N ALA A 47 3.33 6.07 2.65
CA ALA A 47 3.88 4.72 2.46
C ALA A 47 4.73 4.28 3.66
N GLN A 48 5.54 5.17 4.23
CA GLN A 48 6.35 4.89 5.42
C GLN A 48 5.48 4.61 6.65
N ARG A 49 4.46 5.44 6.93
CA ARG A 49 3.48 5.17 7.99
C ARG A 49 2.74 3.86 7.76
N GLY A 50 2.41 3.55 6.51
CA GLY A 50 1.83 2.27 6.14
C GLY A 50 2.76 1.09 6.45
N ASP A 51 4.06 1.22 6.16
CA ASP A 51 5.06 0.17 6.44
C ASP A 51 5.18 -0.09 7.94
N GLU A 52 5.17 0.95 8.76
CA GLU A 52 5.13 0.82 10.23
C GLU A 52 3.90 0.03 10.70
N ALA A 53 2.70 0.41 10.21
CA ALA A 53 1.46 -0.30 10.55
C ALA A 53 1.46 -1.77 10.09
N VAL A 54 2.09 -2.06 8.95
CA VAL A 54 2.31 -3.42 8.47
C VAL A 54 3.25 -4.19 9.38
N ARG A 55 4.37 -3.61 9.82
CA ARG A 55 5.30 -4.25 10.76
C ARG A 55 4.62 -4.58 12.09
N ASP A 56 3.83 -3.66 12.62
CA ASP A 56 3.06 -3.88 13.85
C ASP A 56 2.03 -5.01 13.67
N SER A 57 1.38 -5.05 12.51
CA SER A 57 0.44 -6.12 12.15
C SER A 57 1.14 -7.48 12.04
N LEU A 58 2.34 -7.55 11.46
CA LEU A 58 3.15 -8.77 11.39
C LEU A 58 3.54 -9.26 12.79
N ALA A 59 3.97 -8.36 13.66
CA ALA A 59 4.26 -8.69 15.06
C ALA A 59 3.00 -9.19 15.80
N GLY A 60 1.84 -8.57 15.53
CA GLY A 60 0.53 -9.02 16.01
C GLY A 60 0.21 -10.44 15.56
N MET A 61 0.34 -10.74 14.26
CA MET A 61 0.10 -12.08 13.70
C MET A 61 1.03 -13.14 14.30
N GLN A 62 2.30 -12.80 14.55
CA GLN A 62 3.23 -13.71 15.23
C GLN A 62 2.80 -14.03 16.67
N ARG A 63 2.30 -13.04 17.43
CA ARG A 63 1.73 -13.26 18.77
C ARG A 63 0.49 -14.14 18.69
N THR A 64 -0.45 -13.83 17.80
CA THR A 64 -1.65 -14.65 17.59
C THR A 64 -1.29 -16.08 17.23
N ARG A 65 -0.31 -16.30 16.35
CA ARG A 65 0.18 -17.64 16.00
C ARG A 65 0.67 -18.41 17.23
N ALA A 66 1.44 -17.77 18.09
CA ALA A 66 1.96 -18.40 19.32
C ALA A 66 0.83 -18.73 20.32
N GLU A 67 -0.18 -17.88 20.43
CA GLU A 67 -1.36 -18.11 21.26
C GLU A 67 -2.20 -19.28 20.73
N VAL A 68 -2.48 -19.31 19.43
CA VAL A 68 -3.23 -20.40 18.77
C VAL A 68 -2.51 -21.74 18.97
N GLN A 69 -1.18 -21.79 18.81
CA GLN A 69 -0.39 -22.99 19.09
C GLN A 69 -0.45 -23.42 20.57
N THR A 70 -0.52 -22.46 21.48
CA THR A 70 -0.66 -22.74 22.92
C THR A 70 -2.04 -23.30 23.24
N ILE A 71 -3.09 -22.75 22.62
CA ILE A 71 -4.46 -23.26 22.73
C ILE A 71 -4.53 -24.69 22.18
N ALA A 72 -3.94 -24.95 21.02
CA ALA A 72 -3.87 -26.29 20.42
C ALA A 72 -3.28 -27.33 21.39
N ARG A 73 -2.15 -27.00 22.04
CA ARG A 73 -1.51 -27.87 23.04
C ARG A 73 -2.41 -28.13 24.25
N LYS A 74 -3.10 -27.09 24.76
CA LYS A 74 -4.00 -27.23 25.92
C LYS A 74 -5.22 -28.08 25.60
N ILE A 75 -5.83 -27.89 24.43
CA ILE A 75 -6.99 -28.69 23.99
C ILE A 75 -6.58 -30.15 23.78
N LYS A 76 -5.42 -30.40 23.14
CA LYS A 76 -4.88 -31.76 23.02
C LYS A 76 -4.73 -32.42 24.40
N GLY A 77 -4.13 -31.72 25.36
CA GLY A 77 -4.01 -32.23 26.73
C GLY A 77 -5.37 -32.48 27.43
N LEU A 78 -6.42 -31.72 27.10
CA LEU A 78 -7.77 -31.98 27.58
C LEU A 78 -8.35 -33.28 26.97
N GLY A 79 -8.05 -33.54 25.70
CA GLY A 79 -8.41 -34.79 25.03
C GLY A 79 -7.74 -35.99 25.67
N ASP A 80 -6.43 -35.91 25.91
CA ASP A 80 -5.65 -36.96 26.57
C ASP A 80 -6.21 -37.27 27.98
N ARG A 81 -6.46 -36.23 28.79
CA ARG A 81 -7.09 -36.39 30.12
C ARG A 81 -8.50 -36.98 30.05
N SER A 82 -9.27 -36.64 29.02
CA SER A 82 -10.62 -37.18 28.85
C SER A 82 -10.59 -38.66 28.46
N LEU A 83 -9.52 -39.15 27.81
CA LEU A 83 -9.28 -40.57 27.59
C LEU A 83 -8.94 -41.28 28.91
N GLU A 84 -8.03 -40.71 29.72
CA GLU A 84 -7.68 -41.25 31.05
C GLU A 84 -8.92 -41.38 31.96
N ILE A 85 -9.80 -40.37 32.00
CA ILE A 85 -11.04 -40.43 32.80
C ILE A 85 -11.97 -41.51 32.24
N SER A 86 -12.05 -41.68 30.91
CA SER A 86 -12.86 -42.74 30.31
C SER A 86 -12.42 -44.13 30.77
N GLU A 87 -11.12 -44.39 30.87
CA GLU A 87 -10.58 -45.68 31.36
C GLU A 87 -10.92 -45.93 32.84
N ILE A 88 -10.84 -44.88 33.67
CA ILE A 88 -11.24 -44.96 35.09
C ILE A 88 -12.73 -45.28 35.21
N VAL A 89 -13.57 -44.60 34.42
CA VAL A 89 -15.02 -44.81 34.43
C VAL A 89 -15.38 -46.22 33.98
N THR A 90 -14.72 -46.77 32.96
CA THR A 90 -14.88 -48.18 32.58
C THR A 90 -14.52 -49.12 33.73
N THR A 91 -13.41 -48.86 34.42
CA THR A 91 -12.99 -49.66 35.59
C THR A 91 -14.03 -49.62 36.72
N ILE A 92 -14.64 -48.47 36.97
CA ILE A 92 -15.69 -48.33 38.00
C ILE A 92 -16.96 -49.09 37.60
N ASP A 93 -17.34 -49.10 36.32
CA ASP A 93 -18.50 -49.86 35.83
C ASP A 93 -18.27 -51.36 36.04
N ASP A 94 -17.06 -51.85 35.76
CA ASP A 94 -16.65 -53.23 36.02
C ASP A 94 -16.71 -53.58 37.52
N ILE A 95 -16.22 -52.70 38.39
CA ILE A 95 -16.31 -52.87 39.86
C ILE A 95 -17.76 -52.89 40.33
N ALA A 96 -18.61 -52.01 39.79
CA ALA A 96 -20.04 -51.98 40.12
C ALA A 96 -20.74 -53.27 39.66
N ALA A 97 -20.41 -53.77 38.47
CA ALA A 97 -20.93 -55.04 37.96
C ALA A 97 -20.48 -56.24 38.82
N GLN A 98 -19.20 -56.29 39.23
CA GLN A 98 -18.69 -57.33 40.14
C GLN A 98 -19.35 -57.25 41.52
N THR A 99 -19.50 -56.05 42.07
CA THR A 99 -20.16 -55.83 43.38
C THR A 99 -21.62 -56.26 43.32
N ASN A 100 -22.33 -55.96 42.22
CA ASN A 100 -23.69 -56.40 41.99
C ASN A 100 -23.80 -57.93 41.97
N LEU A 101 -22.88 -58.61 41.29
CA LEU A 101 -22.81 -60.07 41.23
C LEU A 101 -22.48 -60.67 42.60
N LEU A 102 -21.55 -60.07 43.34
CA LEU A 102 -21.18 -60.50 44.69
C LEU A 102 -22.37 -60.38 45.66
N ALA A 103 -23.11 -59.28 45.58
CA ALA A 103 -24.30 -59.02 46.39
C ALA A 103 -25.44 -60.00 46.05
N LEU A 104 -25.60 -60.34 44.77
CA LEU A 104 -26.56 -61.37 44.34
C LEU A 104 -26.22 -62.73 44.92
N ASN A 105 -24.95 -63.15 44.85
CA ASN A 105 -24.49 -64.42 45.42
C ASN A 105 -24.70 -64.45 46.95
N ALA A 106 -24.42 -63.33 47.64
CA ALA A 106 -24.66 -63.21 49.07
C ALA A 106 -26.16 -63.27 49.43
N ALA A 107 -27.04 -62.70 48.60
CA ALA A 107 -28.48 -62.78 48.80
C ALA A 107 -29.01 -64.22 48.60
N ILE A 108 -28.46 -64.96 47.62
CA ILE A 108 -28.77 -66.38 47.40
C ILE A 108 -28.34 -67.22 48.60
N GLU A 109 -27.11 -67.03 49.09
CA GLU A 109 -26.58 -67.78 50.24
C GLU A 109 -27.36 -67.47 51.53
N ALA A 110 -27.71 -66.19 51.74
CA ALA A 110 -28.52 -65.77 52.88
C ALA A 110 -29.93 -66.36 52.85
N ALA A 111 -30.53 -66.53 51.66
CA ALA A 111 -31.80 -67.24 51.50
C ALA A 111 -31.66 -68.74 51.81
N GLY A 112 -30.53 -69.36 51.45
CA GLY A 112 -30.20 -70.75 51.77
C GLY A 112 -30.05 -71.04 53.27
N ALA A 113 -29.65 -70.04 54.06
CA ALA A 113 -29.48 -70.14 55.52
C ALA A 113 -30.78 -69.96 56.34
N GLY A 114 -31.94 -69.75 55.70
CA GLY A 114 -33.24 -69.63 56.37
C GLY A 114 -33.33 -68.46 57.36
N GLU A 115 -33.91 -68.67 58.54
CA GLU A 115 -34.08 -67.61 59.56
C GLU A 115 -32.75 -66.98 60.03
N ALA A 116 -31.66 -67.75 60.05
CA ALA A 116 -30.34 -67.25 60.45
C ALA A 116 -29.75 -66.24 59.44
N GLY A 117 -30.14 -66.35 58.16
CA GLY A 117 -29.68 -65.49 57.07
C GLY A 117 -30.52 -64.24 56.83
N ALA A 118 -31.68 -64.09 57.48
CA ALA A 118 -32.64 -63.03 57.19
C ALA A 118 -32.05 -61.60 57.28
N ARG A 119 -31.21 -61.33 58.28
CA ARG A 119 -30.53 -60.02 58.40
C ARG A 119 -29.44 -59.81 57.35
N PHE A 120 -28.76 -60.87 56.91
CA PHE A 120 -27.76 -60.81 55.84
C PHE A 120 -28.40 -60.60 54.47
N ALA A 121 -29.57 -61.17 54.21
CA ALA A 121 -30.31 -60.97 52.97
C ALA A 121 -30.70 -59.50 52.73
N VAL A 122 -31.08 -58.77 53.79
CA VAL A 122 -31.40 -57.34 53.70
C VAL A 122 -30.17 -56.52 53.33
N VAL A 123 -29.01 -56.81 53.93
CA VAL A 123 -27.74 -56.13 53.60
C VAL A 123 -27.33 -56.43 52.17
N ALA A 124 -27.45 -57.68 51.72
CA ALA A 124 -27.12 -58.08 50.35
C ALA A 124 -27.98 -57.34 49.31
N ASP A 125 -29.30 -57.19 49.53
CA ASP A 125 -30.16 -56.44 48.61
C ASP A 125 -29.84 -54.92 48.60
N GLU A 126 -29.44 -54.33 49.73
CA GLU A 126 -29.03 -52.93 49.79
C GLU A 126 -27.70 -52.69 49.06
N VAL A 127 -26.73 -53.60 49.19
CA VAL A 127 -25.46 -53.55 48.43
C VAL A 127 -25.73 -53.71 46.94
N ARG A 128 -26.65 -54.61 46.55
CA ARG A 128 -27.06 -54.81 45.15
C ARG A 128 -27.65 -53.52 44.57
N LYS A 129 -28.60 -52.90 45.27
CA LYS A 129 -29.20 -51.61 44.86
C LYS A 129 -28.16 -50.49 44.76
N LEU A 130 -27.19 -50.45 45.67
CA LEU A 130 -26.10 -49.48 45.61
C LEU A 130 -25.21 -49.70 44.39
N ALA A 131 -24.88 -50.96 44.08
CA ALA A 131 -24.10 -51.33 42.90
C ALA A 131 -24.83 -50.97 41.59
N GLU A 132 -26.14 -51.23 41.49
CA GLU A 132 -26.97 -50.82 40.34
C GLU A 132 -27.02 -49.30 40.16
N ARG A 133 -27.14 -48.55 41.27
CA ARG A 133 -27.08 -47.08 41.25
C ARG A 133 -25.71 -46.57 40.83
N CYS A 134 -24.64 -47.20 41.29
CA CYS A 134 -23.28 -46.88 40.88
C CYS A 134 -23.09 -47.10 39.38
N ALA A 135 -23.44 -48.28 38.85
CA ALA A 135 -23.35 -48.57 37.43
C ALA A 135 -24.14 -47.58 36.56
N LYS A 136 -25.35 -47.19 36.98
CA LYS A 136 -26.12 -46.16 36.29
C LYS A 136 -25.39 -44.82 36.25
N ALA A 137 -24.90 -44.34 37.40
CA ALA A 137 -24.15 -43.09 37.48
C ALA A 137 -22.88 -43.12 36.62
N THR A 138 -22.16 -44.25 36.60
CA THR A 138 -20.97 -44.45 35.79
C THR A 138 -21.26 -44.36 34.29
N ARG A 139 -22.39 -44.92 33.81
CA ARG A 139 -22.82 -44.77 32.41
C ARG A 139 -23.18 -43.35 32.05
N ASP A 140 -23.86 -42.63 32.95
CA ASP A 140 -24.19 -41.22 32.74
C ASP A 140 -22.90 -40.37 32.63
N ILE A 141 -21.90 -40.65 33.48
CA ILE A 141 -20.57 -40.01 33.40
C ILE A 141 -19.85 -40.38 32.09
N ALA A 142 -19.89 -41.65 31.66
CA ALA A 142 -19.28 -42.09 30.41
C ALA A 142 -19.87 -41.35 29.20
N ALA A 143 -21.19 -41.14 29.17
CA ALA A 143 -21.85 -40.37 28.13
C ALA A 143 -21.40 -38.90 28.12
N LEU A 144 -21.24 -38.29 29.30
CA LEU A 144 -20.72 -36.92 29.42
C LEU A 144 -19.27 -36.82 28.92
N ILE A 145 -18.40 -37.76 29.29
CA ILE A 145 -17.00 -37.79 28.83
C ILE A 145 -16.93 -37.92 27.32
N LYS A 146 -17.75 -38.80 26.73
CA LYS A 146 -17.80 -38.97 25.27
C LYS A 146 -18.23 -37.67 24.58
N LYS A 147 -19.15 -36.92 25.17
CA LYS A 147 -19.54 -35.60 24.67
C LYS A 147 -18.38 -34.59 24.74
N VAL A 148 -17.68 -34.53 25.87
CA VAL A 148 -16.50 -33.66 26.06
C VAL A 148 -15.39 -34.03 25.07
N GLN A 149 -15.15 -35.31 24.80
CA GLN A 149 -14.19 -35.76 23.79
C GLN A 149 -14.57 -35.26 22.40
N GLY A 150 -15.85 -35.36 22.02
CA GLY A 150 -16.35 -34.82 20.75
C GLY A 150 -16.16 -33.31 20.64
N GLU A 151 -16.59 -32.55 21.65
CA GLU A 151 -16.41 -31.09 21.70
C GLU A 151 -14.92 -30.68 21.65
N THR A 152 -14.05 -31.48 22.27
CA THR A 152 -12.58 -31.27 22.22
C THR A 152 -12.03 -31.51 20.82
N GLN A 153 -12.48 -32.57 20.14
CA GLN A 153 -12.09 -32.89 18.76
C GLN A 153 -12.50 -31.76 17.79
N ASP A 154 -13.73 -31.26 17.93
CA ASP A 154 -14.24 -30.13 17.14
C ASP A 154 -13.41 -28.87 17.39
N ALA A 155 -13.04 -28.61 18.65
CA ALA A 155 -12.20 -27.48 19.01
C ALA A 155 -10.79 -27.57 18.40
N ILE A 156 -10.20 -28.77 18.28
CA ILE A 156 -8.94 -28.99 17.56
C ILE A 156 -9.09 -28.58 16.09
N ALA A 157 -10.14 -29.02 15.42
CA ALA A 157 -10.37 -28.69 14.00
C ALA A 157 -10.57 -27.17 13.78
N VAL A 158 -11.19 -26.47 14.73
CA VAL A 158 -11.31 -25.00 14.70
C VAL A 158 -9.93 -24.34 14.84
N VAL A 159 -9.10 -24.82 15.76
CA VAL A 159 -7.75 -24.27 16.00
C VAL A 159 -6.81 -24.53 14.81
N GLU A 160 -6.91 -25.68 14.16
CA GLU A 160 -6.15 -25.98 12.94
C GLU A 160 -6.51 -25.03 11.80
N ARG A 161 -7.81 -24.79 11.58
CA ARG A 161 -8.27 -23.78 10.61
C ARG A 161 -7.78 -22.38 10.98
N GLY A 162 -7.90 -21.99 12.25
CA GLY A 162 -7.38 -20.70 12.72
C GLY A 162 -5.88 -20.53 12.50
N THR A 163 -5.11 -21.61 12.62
CA THR A 163 -3.66 -21.59 12.31
C THR A 163 -3.40 -21.30 10.83
N GLN A 164 -4.18 -21.89 9.92
CA GLN A 164 -4.07 -21.63 8.48
C GLN A 164 -4.48 -20.20 8.10
N GLU A 165 -5.52 -19.66 8.76
CA GLU A 165 -5.96 -18.29 8.55
C GLU A 165 -4.91 -17.27 9.01
N VAL A 166 -4.27 -17.50 10.17
CA VAL A 166 -3.18 -16.64 10.64
C VAL A 166 -1.98 -16.66 9.69
N GLU A 167 -1.61 -17.83 9.17
CA GLU A 167 -0.51 -17.95 8.19
C GLU A 167 -0.86 -17.25 6.87
N THR A 168 -2.10 -17.38 6.41
CA THR A 168 -2.58 -16.68 5.21
C THR A 168 -2.55 -15.16 5.43
N GLY A 169 -3.04 -14.70 6.58
CA GLY A 169 -2.98 -13.30 6.99
C GLY A 169 -1.56 -12.76 7.00
N TYR A 170 -0.63 -13.51 7.61
CA TYR A 170 0.80 -13.18 7.62
C TYR A 170 1.35 -12.97 6.21
N ARG A 171 1.10 -13.90 5.29
CA ARG A 171 1.57 -13.80 3.90
C ARG A 171 1.01 -12.56 3.17
N VAL A 172 -0.28 -12.27 3.34
CA VAL A 172 -0.93 -11.09 2.72
C VAL A 172 -0.34 -9.81 3.29
N THR A 173 -0.14 -9.73 4.61
CA THR A 173 0.48 -8.58 5.27
C THR A 173 1.93 -8.37 4.80
N VAL A 174 2.72 -9.43 4.62
CA VAL A 174 4.07 -9.34 4.04
C VAL A 174 4.02 -8.76 2.62
N GLN A 175 3.07 -9.21 1.79
CA GLN A 175 2.90 -8.70 0.44
C GLN A 175 2.53 -7.20 0.44
N ALA A 176 1.63 -6.78 1.34
CA ALA A 176 1.27 -5.37 1.50
C ALA A 176 2.49 -4.51 1.86
N GLY A 177 3.37 -4.99 2.76
CA GLY A 177 4.62 -4.30 3.10
C GLY A 177 5.55 -4.12 1.89
N ARG A 178 5.68 -5.14 1.04
CA ARG A 178 6.46 -5.04 -0.20
C ARG A 178 5.90 -3.97 -1.15
N SER A 179 4.58 -3.96 -1.34
CA SER A 179 3.94 -2.95 -2.19
C SER A 179 4.12 -1.53 -1.63
N LEU A 180 4.08 -1.34 -0.31
CA LEU A 180 4.36 -0.04 0.31
C LEU A 180 5.82 0.39 0.11
N ALA A 181 6.78 -0.55 0.20
CA ALA A 181 8.18 -0.27 -0.08
C ALA A 181 8.40 0.14 -1.56
N GLU A 182 7.70 -0.50 -2.50
CA GLU A 182 7.72 -0.10 -3.91
C GLU A 182 7.11 1.29 -4.12
N ILE A 183 5.99 1.61 -3.48
CA ILE A 183 5.37 2.95 -3.52
C ILE A 183 6.32 4.01 -2.96
N ALA A 184 7.02 3.71 -1.86
CA ALA A 184 8.02 4.61 -1.28
C ALA A 184 9.15 4.89 -2.27
N ALA A 185 9.70 3.85 -2.91
CA ALA A 185 10.77 4.01 -3.90
C ALA A 185 10.32 4.82 -5.14
N VAL A 186 9.13 4.54 -5.66
CA VAL A 186 8.57 5.28 -6.82
C VAL A 186 8.27 6.73 -6.46
N SER A 187 7.74 6.98 -5.26
CA SER A 187 7.49 8.32 -4.74
C SER A 187 8.78 9.12 -4.60
N GLN A 188 9.83 8.53 -4.03
CA GLN A 188 11.14 9.17 -3.90
C GLN A 188 11.74 9.53 -5.27
N LYS A 189 11.65 8.60 -6.25
CA LYS A 189 12.09 8.86 -7.62
C LYS A 189 11.27 9.98 -8.29
N SER A 190 9.97 10.00 -8.07
CA SER A 190 9.08 11.04 -8.61
C SER A 190 9.40 12.42 -8.06
N ALA A 191 9.68 12.52 -6.75
CA ALA A 191 10.12 13.77 -6.13
C ALA A 191 11.44 14.28 -6.74
N ALA A 192 12.42 13.40 -6.94
CA ALA A 192 13.68 13.76 -7.57
C ALA A 192 13.51 14.25 -9.02
N LEU A 193 12.71 13.53 -9.83
CA LEU A 193 12.41 13.93 -11.21
C LEU A 193 11.70 15.29 -11.28
N ALA A 194 10.75 15.53 -10.37
CA ALA A 194 10.05 16.80 -10.28
C ALA A 194 11.01 17.96 -9.92
N GLN A 195 11.97 17.71 -9.04
CA GLN A 195 13.01 18.67 -8.71
C GLN A 195 13.95 18.96 -9.91
N ASP A 196 14.33 17.94 -10.67
CA ASP A 196 15.11 18.09 -11.89
C ASP A 196 14.37 18.92 -12.95
N ILE A 197 13.05 18.71 -13.10
CA ILE A 197 12.20 19.50 -13.99
C ILE A 197 12.21 20.98 -13.54
N SER A 198 12.03 21.25 -12.25
CA SER A 198 12.08 22.63 -11.72
C SER A 198 13.44 23.30 -11.99
N LEU A 199 14.56 22.58 -11.83
CA LEU A 199 15.89 23.09 -12.17
C LEU A 199 16.07 23.32 -13.68
N ALA A 200 15.47 22.47 -14.53
CA ALA A 200 15.51 22.63 -15.98
C ALA A 200 14.66 23.82 -16.45
N THR A 201 13.48 24.03 -15.88
CA THR A 201 12.61 25.17 -16.22
C THR A 201 13.25 26.49 -15.79
N HIS A 202 13.90 26.56 -14.62
CA HIS A 202 14.67 27.75 -14.23
C HIS A 202 15.78 28.10 -15.24
N ARG A 203 16.45 27.09 -15.81
CA ARG A 203 17.44 27.31 -16.88
C ARG A 203 16.78 27.78 -18.18
N GLN A 204 15.62 27.22 -18.53
CA GLN A 204 14.86 27.65 -19.71
C GLN A 204 14.36 29.10 -19.61
N VAL A 205 13.91 29.55 -18.43
CA VAL A 205 13.54 30.96 -18.21
C VAL A 205 14.71 31.88 -18.49
N ARG A 206 15.91 31.57 -17.97
CA ARG A 206 17.12 32.36 -18.26
C ARG A 206 17.44 32.39 -19.75
N GLY A 207 17.35 31.24 -20.43
CA GLY A 207 17.55 31.18 -21.88
C GLY A 207 16.52 32.00 -22.66
N ALA A 208 15.26 32.05 -22.20
CA ALA A 208 14.23 32.89 -22.80
C ALA A 208 14.52 34.39 -22.59
N ASP A 209 15.01 34.77 -21.41
CA ASP A 209 15.45 36.15 -21.12
C ASP A 209 16.63 36.56 -22.02
N ASP A 210 17.60 35.66 -22.25
CA ASP A 210 18.72 35.90 -23.16
C ASP A 210 18.25 36.10 -24.61
N VAL A 211 17.29 35.26 -25.07
CA VAL A 211 16.68 35.39 -26.40
C VAL A 211 15.90 36.70 -26.52
N ALA A 212 15.15 37.10 -25.49
CA ALA A 212 14.45 38.38 -25.47
C ALA A 212 15.42 39.56 -25.61
N GLY A 213 16.57 39.51 -24.91
CA GLY A 213 17.64 40.51 -25.07
C GLY A 213 18.22 40.55 -26.49
N ALA A 214 18.46 39.39 -27.11
CA ALA A 214 18.93 39.31 -28.49
C ALA A 214 17.91 39.91 -29.48
N ILE A 215 16.62 39.66 -29.28
CA ILE A 215 15.53 40.22 -30.10
C ILE A 215 15.50 41.75 -29.99
N GLN A 216 15.66 42.31 -28.78
CA GLN A 216 15.76 43.77 -28.59
C GLN A 216 16.95 44.37 -29.33
N SER A 217 18.10 43.67 -29.34
CA SER A 217 19.27 44.10 -30.12
C SER A 217 19.00 44.07 -31.63
N ILE A 218 18.29 43.04 -32.13
CA ILE A 218 17.92 42.94 -33.55
C ILE A 218 16.96 44.08 -33.94
N ALA A 219 15.97 44.39 -33.10
CA ALA A 219 15.09 45.53 -33.31
C ALA A 219 15.87 46.85 -33.44
N ALA A 220 16.84 47.09 -32.55
CA ALA A 220 17.67 48.28 -32.59
C ALA A 220 18.47 48.37 -33.90
N VAL A 221 19.06 47.27 -34.36
CA VAL A 221 19.79 47.20 -35.64
C VAL A 221 18.86 47.43 -36.82
N ALA A 222 17.64 46.90 -36.80
CA ALA A 222 16.65 47.10 -37.86
C ALA A 222 16.26 48.59 -37.99
N VAL A 223 16.02 49.27 -36.87
CA VAL A 223 15.74 50.71 -36.82
C VAL A 223 16.94 51.53 -37.35
N GLN A 224 18.16 51.19 -36.92
CA GLN A 224 19.37 51.86 -37.41
C GLN A 224 19.58 51.65 -38.92
N THR A 225 19.27 50.45 -39.42
CA THR A 225 19.35 50.12 -40.85
C THR A 225 18.33 50.91 -41.68
N GLU A 226 17.11 51.08 -41.16
CA GLU A 226 16.09 51.94 -41.79
C GLU A 226 16.57 53.39 -41.88
N GLN A 227 17.09 53.95 -40.78
CA GLN A 227 17.64 55.31 -40.73
C GLN A 227 18.81 55.49 -41.71
N GLY A 228 19.74 54.53 -41.75
CA GLY A 228 20.87 54.54 -42.68
C GLY A 228 20.45 54.46 -44.15
N ALA A 229 19.41 53.66 -44.45
CA ALA A 229 18.84 53.56 -45.80
C ALA A 229 18.14 54.86 -46.22
N LEU A 230 17.40 55.51 -45.31
CA LEU A 230 16.78 56.81 -45.56
C LEU A 230 17.83 57.90 -45.80
N HIS A 231 18.90 57.92 -45.01
CA HIS A 231 20.01 58.85 -45.18
C HIS A 231 20.74 58.63 -46.51
N SER A 232 21.02 57.37 -46.87
CA SER A 232 21.63 57.02 -48.15
C SER A 232 20.75 57.43 -49.33
N ARG A 233 19.43 57.24 -49.23
CA ARG A 233 18.48 57.69 -50.27
C ARG A 233 18.57 59.20 -50.47
N LYS A 234 18.61 59.98 -49.38
CA LYS A 234 18.75 61.43 -49.44
C LYS A 234 20.06 61.86 -50.12
N ILE A 235 21.19 61.23 -49.78
CA ILE A 235 22.48 61.51 -50.43
C ILE A 235 22.42 61.19 -51.93
N VAL A 236 21.79 60.07 -52.32
CA VAL A 236 21.63 59.72 -53.74
C VAL A 236 20.75 60.71 -54.47
N GLU A 237 19.67 61.20 -53.86
CA GLU A 237 18.80 62.26 -54.41
C GLU A 237 19.58 63.58 -54.59
N GLU A 238 20.37 63.99 -53.59
CA GLU A 238 21.23 65.17 -53.66
C GLU A 238 22.30 65.03 -54.77
N LEU A 239 22.96 63.87 -54.86
CA LEU A 239 23.98 63.58 -55.87
C LEU A 239 23.39 63.58 -57.28
N ALA A 240 22.19 63.00 -57.46
CA ALA A 240 21.47 63.04 -58.72
C ALA A 240 21.10 64.47 -59.13
N GLY A 241 20.72 65.32 -58.17
CA GLY A 241 20.50 66.75 -58.38
C GLY A 241 21.75 67.45 -58.89
N VAL A 242 22.88 67.30 -58.18
CA VAL A 242 24.18 67.89 -58.57
C VAL A 242 24.64 67.39 -59.95
N ALA A 243 24.49 66.10 -60.24
CA ALA A 243 24.81 65.54 -61.54
C ALA A 243 23.92 66.13 -62.67
N GLY A 244 22.64 66.36 -62.39
CA GLY A 244 21.71 67.05 -63.28
C GLY A 244 22.14 68.49 -63.58
N GLU A 245 22.51 69.25 -62.55
CA GLU A 245 23.01 70.62 -62.69
C GLU A 245 24.31 70.69 -63.50
N LEU A 246 25.23 69.76 -63.26
CA LEU A 246 26.48 69.63 -64.02
C LEU A 246 26.20 69.37 -65.51
N THR A 247 25.26 68.46 -65.79
CA THR A 247 24.85 68.13 -67.16
C THR A 247 24.20 69.33 -67.85
N ALA A 248 23.33 70.07 -67.17
CA ALA A 248 22.71 71.29 -67.69
C ALA A 248 23.73 72.40 -67.97
N SER A 249 24.78 72.52 -67.14
CA SER A 249 25.91 73.41 -67.42
C SER A 249 26.70 72.96 -68.66
N LEU A 250 26.98 71.67 -68.81
CA LEU A 250 27.70 71.15 -69.98
C LEU A 250 26.91 71.30 -71.29
N VAL A 251 25.58 71.16 -71.27
CA VAL A 251 24.71 71.45 -72.44
C VAL A 251 24.79 72.93 -72.83
N ARG A 252 24.91 73.85 -71.86
CA ARG A 252 25.14 75.28 -72.11
C ARG A 252 26.49 75.58 -72.78
N PHE A 253 27.46 74.67 -72.66
CA PHE A 253 28.79 74.78 -73.28
C PHE A 253 28.95 73.94 -74.56
N LYS A 254 27.95 73.14 -74.96
CA LYS A 254 27.93 72.54 -76.30
C LYS A 254 27.66 73.65 -77.32
N LEU A 255 28.71 74.04 -78.04
CA LEU A 255 28.64 74.84 -79.26
C LEU A 255 27.75 74.14 -80.28
N ALA A 256 26.93 74.93 -80.98
CA ALA A 256 26.22 74.50 -82.16
C ALA A 256 27.24 74.03 -83.20
N ASP A 257 27.05 72.82 -83.74
CA ASP A 257 27.47 72.52 -85.10
C ASP A 257 26.45 73.11 -86.08
#